data_AF-A0A4S9ZJG6-F1
#
_entry.id   AF-A0A4S9ZJG6-F1
#
_cell.length_a   1.000
_cell.length_b   1.000
_cell.length_c   1.000
_cell.angle_alpha   90.00
_cell.angle_beta   90.00
_cell.angle_gamma   90.00
#
_symmetry.space_group_name_H-M   'P 1'
#
loop_
_entity.id
_entity.type
_entity.pdbx_description
1 polymer ?
#
loop_
_entity_poly.entity_id
_entity_poly.type
_entity_poly.pdbx_seq_one_letter_code
_entity_poly.pdbx_strand_id
1 'polypeptide(L)'
;RFSTICPTSRSPLNSSVNSDSNSTHLNPWSWNNEVNILYIDQPNQVGYSYDVLTNITVNLLADNEGPDAIKLGDFSEGVPDQNATFLVGTSSSQNISATANSTQHAAVAFWHFAQTWFEEFPQYKPHDEKISLFTESYGGRYGPTFVKKFMTQNELIANGSISGPGTHYLHLDTLGLINGCIDAEDAASAYVEFPIANTYGIQGFTEEQYFKAKYEYIRKDGLRDQIRECRRLQLETDPNDYGDVENTNTYCYTAAENLGNLTIGAYEESQKFGWFDITHQGTDPFPSTYLMGYLNQQWVQQALGVPVNFTAVSPAVYEAFTHTGDISKGGLLEDLAYILDNGVKVAMMYGDRDYACNWLGGEQSSLHIPWSNASSFASAGYTPLVLSPFSSGGLVRQFGNLSFTRVYQAGHLVPSYQPQAAYEIFMRSLFNRDVATGEIAVSADYGTEGREDG
;
A
#
# COMPACT_ATOMS: atom_id res chain seq x y z
N ARG A 1 -18.92 -1.20 9.08
CA ARG A 1 -18.69 0.05 9.85
C ARG A 1 -17.22 0.39 9.71
N PHE A 2 -16.85 1.63 9.42
CA PHE A 2 -15.45 2.04 9.44
C PHE A 2 -15.02 2.35 10.87
N SER A 3 -13.80 1.95 11.22
CA SER A 3 -13.12 2.38 12.43
C SER A 3 -12.01 3.37 12.07
N THR A 4 -11.83 4.37 12.93
CA THR A 4 -10.85 5.44 12.74
C THR A 4 -10.18 5.73 14.06
N ILE A 5 -8.85 5.87 14.05
CA ILE A 5 -8.11 6.33 15.23
C ILE A 5 -7.75 7.80 15.02
N CYS A 6 -8.36 8.69 15.81
CA CYS A 6 -8.08 10.12 15.78
C CYS A 6 -7.03 10.53 16.83
N PRO A 7 -5.95 11.25 16.47
CA PRO A 7 -5.01 11.74 17.46
C PRO A 7 -5.57 12.93 18.23
N THR A 8 -5.74 12.78 19.55
CA THR A 8 -5.70 13.92 20.48
C THR A 8 -4.30 14.02 21.09
N SER A 9 -3.98 15.09 21.81
CA SER A 9 -2.64 15.40 22.36
C SER A 9 -2.05 14.38 23.36
N ARG A 10 -2.69 13.21 23.52
CA ARG A 10 -2.25 12.04 24.30
C ARG A 10 -2.49 10.72 23.54
N SER A 11 -2.52 10.77 22.21
CA SER A 11 -2.75 9.59 21.39
C SER A 11 -1.50 8.68 21.37
N PRO A 12 -1.65 7.35 21.36
CA PRO A 12 -0.55 6.42 21.12
C PRO A 12 0.01 6.51 19.68
N LEU A 13 -0.61 7.28 18.78
CA LEU A 13 -0.23 7.38 17.35
C LEU A 13 1.11 8.07 17.07
N ASN A 14 1.65 8.82 18.04
CA ASN A 14 3.00 9.38 18.02
C ASN A 14 4.01 8.48 18.74
N SER A 15 3.67 7.20 18.94
CA SER A 15 4.47 6.26 19.72
C SER A 15 4.67 4.92 19.01
N SER A 16 5.79 4.28 19.30
CA SER A 16 6.05 2.88 18.95
C SER A 16 5.70 1.99 20.15
N VAL A 17 5.26 0.77 19.86
CA VAL A 17 4.92 -0.24 20.88
C VAL A 17 6.20 -0.91 21.39
N ASN A 18 6.31 -1.07 22.70
CA ASN A 18 7.44 -1.76 23.34
C ASN A 18 7.31 -3.27 23.25
N SER A 19 8.39 -4.00 23.53
CA SER A 19 8.45 -5.46 23.45
C SER A 19 7.57 -6.21 24.46
N ASP A 20 6.94 -5.49 25.39
CA ASP A 20 5.95 -6.03 26.33
C ASP A 20 4.53 -6.08 25.74
N SER A 21 4.33 -5.55 24.52
CA SER A 21 3.02 -5.39 23.87
C SER A 21 2.00 -4.67 24.75
N ASN A 22 2.45 -3.81 25.66
CA ASN A 22 1.59 -3.20 26.68
C ASN A 22 1.95 -1.73 26.95
N SER A 23 3.21 -1.34 26.78
CA SER A 23 3.65 0.05 26.90
C SER A 23 4.09 0.62 25.55
N THR A 24 4.13 1.94 25.46
CA THR A 24 4.58 2.66 24.26
C THR A 24 5.67 3.67 24.60
N HIS A 25 6.45 4.09 23.60
CA HIS A 25 7.40 5.19 23.71
C HIS A 25 7.26 6.14 22.51
N LEU A 26 7.48 7.44 22.72
CA LEU A 26 7.33 8.43 21.66
C LEU A 26 8.29 8.17 20.48
N ASN A 27 7.76 8.24 19.26
CA ASN A 27 8.51 8.19 18.03
C ASN A 27 8.94 9.63 17.64
N PRO A 28 10.23 9.97 17.68
CA PRO A 28 10.70 11.30 17.30
C PRO A 28 10.46 11.65 15.83
N TRP A 29 10.26 10.65 14.97
CA TRP A 29 10.01 10.79 13.53
C TRP A 29 8.55 10.59 13.17
N SER A 30 7.64 10.73 14.13
CA SER A 30 6.22 10.59 13.86
C SER A 30 5.75 11.67 12.89
N TRP A 31 5.05 11.27 11.84
CA TRP A 31 4.56 12.18 10.81
C TRP A 31 3.51 13.16 11.36
N ASN A 32 2.79 12.78 12.42
CA ASN A 32 1.82 13.66 13.07
C ASN A 32 2.45 14.72 13.98
N ASN A 33 3.78 14.84 14.00
CA ASN A 33 4.45 15.96 14.67
C ASN A 33 4.10 17.30 14.04
N GLU A 34 3.82 17.32 12.73
CA GLU A 34 3.65 18.54 11.95
C GLU A 34 2.29 18.63 11.25
N VAL A 35 1.58 17.51 11.12
CA VAL A 35 0.26 17.44 10.46
C VAL A 35 -0.72 16.57 11.24
N ASN A 36 -2.01 16.72 10.96
CA ASN A 36 -3.02 15.79 11.47
C ASN A 36 -3.06 14.54 10.59
N ILE A 37 -3.03 13.35 11.21
CA ILE A 37 -3.08 12.07 10.50
C ILE A 37 -4.32 11.30 10.94
N LEU A 38 -5.01 10.73 9.96
CA LEU A 38 -6.14 9.83 10.15
C LEU A 38 -5.76 8.45 9.63
N TYR A 39 -5.72 7.46 10.52
CA TYR A 39 -5.54 6.05 10.16
C TYR A 39 -6.91 5.40 10.02
N ILE A 40 -7.11 4.68 8.91
CA ILE A 40 -8.41 4.13 8.51
C ILE A 40 -8.23 2.66 8.19
N ASP A 41 -8.91 1.80 8.95
CA ASP A 41 -8.99 0.37 8.62
C ASP A 41 -10.02 0.20 7.49
N GLN A 42 -9.56 -0.21 6.32
CA GLN A 42 -10.41 -0.38 5.14
C GLN A 42 -9.90 -1.53 4.25
N PRO A 43 -10.78 -2.21 3.50
CA PRO A 43 -12.25 -2.07 3.45
C PRO A 43 -12.96 -2.68 4.69
N ASN A 44 -14.29 -2.84 4.61
CA ASN A 44 -15.05 -3.53 5.66
C ASN A 44 -14.44 -4.92 5.95
N GLN A 45 -14.44 -5.35 7.21
CA GLN A 45 -13.81 -6.58 7.72
C GLN A 45 -12.28 -6.55 7.90
N VAL A 46 -11.61 -5.41 7.72
CA VAL A 46 -10.18 -5.20 8.04
C VAL A 46 -10.02 -4.59 9.43
N GLY A 47 -9.04 -5.06 10.21
CA GLY A 47 -8.69 -4.46 11.50
C GLY A 47 -9.88 -4.39 12.45
N TYR A 48 -10.25 -3.19 12.88
CA TYR A 48 -11.45 -2.95 13.67
C TYR A 48 -12.69 -2.57 12.84
N SER A 49 -12.59 -2.44 11.52
CA SER A 49 -13.74 -2.21 10.65
C SER A 49 -14.53 -3.51 10.45
N TYR A 50 -15.79 -3.52 10.85
CA TYR A 50 -16.59 -4.75 10.90
C TYR A 50 -18.05 -4.57 10.48
N ASP A 51 -18.71 -5.66 10.10
CA ASP A 51 -20.15 -5.74 9.84
C ASP A 51 -20.93 -6.39 10.99
N VAL A 52 -20.67 -7.67 11.26
CA VAL A 52 -21.35 -8.51 12.26
C VAL A 52 -20.30 -9.05 13.21
N LEU A 53 -20.59 -8.96 14.51
CA LEU A 53 -19.75 -9.54 15.55
C LEU A 53 -19.82 -11.06 15.47
N THR A 54 -18.68 -11.69 15.22
CA THR A 54 -18.59 -13.12 15.01
C THR A 54 -17.44 -13.70 15.80
N ASN A 55 -17.72 -14.77 16.52
CA ASN A 55 -16.70 -15.51 17.26
C ASN A 55 -15.76 -16.20 16.28
N ILE A 56 -14.46 -16.12 16.55
CA ILE A 56 -13.42 -16.69 15.70
C ILE A 56 -12.38 -17.42 16.53
N THR A 57 -11.71 -18.37 15.89
CA THR A 57 -10.45 -18.95 16.34
C THR A 57 -9.33 -18.51 15.40
N VAL A 58 -8.13 -18.34 15.96
CA VAL A 58 -6.95 -17.87 15.22
C VAL A 58 -5.82 -18.86 15.39
N ASN A 59 -5.24 -19.31 14.28
CA ASN A 59 -4.06 -20.16 14.25
C ASN A 59 -2.83 -19.34 13.83
N LEU A 60 -1.96 -19.02 14.78
CA LEU A 60 -0.74 -18.23 14.53
C LEU A 60 0.36 -18.99 13.79
N LEU A 61 0.17 -20.29 13.54
CA LEU A 61 1.07 -21.10 12.70
C LEU A 61 0.59 -21.22 11.26
N ALA A 62 -0.65 -20.79 10.97
CA ALA A 62 -1.12 -20.71 9.60
C ALA A 62 -0.43 -19.55 8.89
N ASP A 63 -0.39 -19.63 7.56
CA ASP A 63 0.07 -18.51 6.74
C ASP A 63 -0.73 -17.26 7.10
N ASN A 64 -0.03 -16.18 7.50
CA ASN A 64 -0.63 -15.06 8.22
C ASN A 64 -1.70 -14.34 7.39
N GLU A 65 -1.72 -14.53 6.07
CA GLU A 65 -2.64 -13.89 5.13
C GLU A 65 -3.74 -14.82 4.57
N GLY A 66 -3.67 -16.12 4.90
CA GLY A 66 -4.53 -17.13 4.32
C GLY A 66 -5.86 -17.38 5.05
N PRO A 67 -6.83 -18.04 4.41
CA PRO A 67 -8.11 -18.44 5.01
C PRO A 67 -7.97 -19.41 6.19
N ASP A 68 -6.80 -20.03 6.35
CA ASP A 68 -6.52 -20.93 7.46
C ASP A 68 -6.12 -20.22 8.76
N ALA A 69 -5.79 -18.92 8.70
CA ALA A 69 -5.38 -18.15 9.88
C ALA A 69 -6.56 -17.82 10.81
N ILE A 70 -7.74 -17.52 10.25
CA ILE A 70 -8.93 -17.12 11.01
C ILE A 70 -10.11 -17.99 10.60
N LYS A 71 -10.72 -18.68 11.57
CA LYS A 71 -11.89 -19.54 11.32
C LYS A 71 -13.05 -19.15 12.21
N LEU A 72 -14.26 -19.36 11.69
CA LEU A 72 -15.49 -19.17 12.48
C LEU A 72 -15.48 -20.12 13.69
N GLY A 73 -15.72 -19.56 14.88
CA GLY A 73 -15.78 -20.29 16.13
C GLY A 73 -17.23 -20.51 16.59
N ASP A 74 -17.58 -21.76 16.87
CA ASP A 74 -18.80 -22.10 17.60
C ASP A 74 -18.47 -22.22 19.09
N PHE A 75 -18.92 -21.25 19.89
CA PHE A 75 -18.72 -21.21 21.35
C PHE A 75 -19.99 -21.60 22.12
N SER A 76 -20.94 -22.29 21.48
CA SER A 76 -22.21 -22.72 22.11
C SER A 76 -22.00 -23.67 23.28
N GLU A 77 -20.94 -24.51 23.24
CA GLU A 77 -20.56 -25.43 24.32
C GLU A 77 -19.50 -24.84 25.28
N GLY A 78 -19.10 -23.58 25.09
CA GLY A 78 -18.06 -22.90 25.85
C GLY A 78 -16.96 -22.31 24.95
N VAL A 79 -16.14 -21.42 25.53
CA VAL A 79 -14.99 -20.83 24.84
C VAL A 79 -13.82 -21.83 24.88
N PRO A 80 -13.21 -22.19 23.74
CA PRO A 80 -12.06 -23.09 23.71
C PRO A 80 -10.86 -22.55 24.52
N ASP A 81 -10.08 -23.47 25.09
CA ASP A 81 -8.82 -23.13 25.76
C ASP A 81 -7.81 -22.56 24.75
N GLN A 82 -7.14 -21.48 25.14
CA GLN A 82 -6.12 -20.81 24.34
C GLN A 82 -4.71 -21.26 24.69
N ASN A 83 -3.76 -21.08 23.77
CA ASN A 83 -2.34 -21.30 24.00
C ASN A 83 -1.48 -20.33 23.15
N ALA A 84 -0.16 -20.53 23.14
CA ALA A 84 0.78 -19.62 22.46
C ALA A 84 0.59 -19.54 20.93
N THR A 85 -0.09 -20.51 20.32
CA THR A 85 -0.29 -20.59 18.86
C THR A 85 -1.76 -20.62 18.44
N PHE A 86 -2.67 -20.73 19.40
CA PHE A 86 -4.11 -20.82 19.18
C PHE A 86 -4.83 -19.81 20.07
N LEU A 87 -5.50 -18.86 19.45
CA LEU A 87 -6.24 -17.80 20.14
C LEU A 87 -7.73 -17.87 19.79
N VAL A 88 -8.55 -17.26 20.64
CA VAL A 88 -9.98 -17.04 20.39
C VAL A 88 -10.28 -15.56 20.47
N GLY A 89 -11.28 -15.10 19.73
CA GLY A 89 -11.67 -13.70 19.72
C GLY A 89 -12.99 -13.45 19.05
N THR A 90 -13.29 -12.17 18.85
CA THR A 90 -14.44 -11.71 18.08
C THR A 90 -13.93 -10.86 16.92
N SER A 91 -14.38 -11.13 15.69
CA SER A 91 -14.05 -10.36 14.49
C SER A 91 -15.31 -10.09 13.66
N SER A 92 -15.14 -9.65 12.42
CA SER A 92 -16.20 -9.50 11.43
C SER A 92 -16.71 -10.86 10.92
N SER A 93 -17.75 -10.86 10.08
CA SER A 93 -18.41 -12.08 9.62
C SER A 93 -17.56 -13.06 8.80
N GLN A 94 -16.39 -12.64 8.30
CA GLN A 94 -15.59 -13.37 7.32
C GLN A 94 -16.37 -13.74 6.04
N ASN A 95 -17.35 -12.91 5.67
CA ASN A 95 -18.19 -13.17 4.50
C ASN A 95 -17.64 -12.41 3.30
N ILE A 96 -17.10 -13.12 2.31
CA ILE A 96 -16.52 -12.53 1.09
C ILE A 96 -17.48 -11.60 0.35
N SER A 97 -18.79 -11.83 0.42
CA SER A 97 -19.80 -10.99 -0.25
C SER A 97 -20.19 -9.74 0.55
N ALA A 98 -19.70 -9.60 1.79
CA ALA A 98 -19.95 -8.46 2.66
C ALA A 98 -18.75 -7.51 2.76
N THR A 99 -17.83 -7.56 1.79
CA THR A 99 -16.70 -6.64 1.67
C THR A 99 -16.48 -6.21 0.22
N ALA A 100 -15.58 -5.24 0.01
CA ALA A 100 -15.16 -4.88 -1.33
C ALA A 100 -14.36 -6.03 -1.94
N ASN A 101 -14.55 -6.26 -3.24
CA ASN A 101 -13.89 -7.29 -4.02
C ASN A 101 -13.04 -6.72 -5.17
N SER A 102 -12.98 -5.40 -5.30
CA SER A 102 -12.09 -4.69 -6.23
C SER A 102 -11.62 -3.37 -5.62
N THR A 103 -10.50 -2.87 -6.14
CA THR A 103 -9.92 -1.58 -5.76
C THR A 103 -10.90 -0.42 -6.06
N GLN A 104 -11.64 -0.48 -7.17
CA GLN A 104 -12.67 0.53 -7.50
C GLN A 104 -13.84 0.50 -6.52
N HIS A 105 -14.30 -0.68 -6.10
CA HIS A 105 -15.34 -0.81 -5.08
C HIS A 105 -14.90 -0.25 -3.73
N ALA A 106 -13.66 -0.52 -3.31
CA ALA A 106 -13.10 0.07 -2.10
C ALA A 106 -13.02 1.60 -2.19
N ALA A 107 -12.69 2.16 -3.36
CA ALA A 107 -12.61 3.60 -3.58
C ALA A 107 -13.95 4.31 -3.38
N VAL A 108 -15.06 3.69 -3.80
CA VAL A 108 -16.42 4.22 -3.59
C VAL A 108 -16.73 4.29 -2.10
N ALA A 109 -16.47 3.21 -1.35
CA ALA A 109 -16.72 3.16 0.09
C ALA A 109 -15.84 4.18 0.85
N PHE A 110 -14.57 4.31 0.45
CA PHE A 110 -13.64 5.28 1.03
C PHE A 110 -14.06 6.73 0.77
N TRP A 111 -14.58 7.03 -0.43
CA TRP A 111 -15.12 8.36 -0.74
C TRP A 111 -16.32 8.71 0.14
N HIS A 112 -17.28 7.78 0.30
CA HIS A 112 -18.42 7.99 1.19
C HIS A 112 -18.01 8.18 2.66
N PHE A 113 -17.01 7.41 3.10
CA PHE A 113 -16.42 7.61 4.42
C PHE A 113 -15.86 9.04 4.55
N ALA A 114 -15.06 9.51 3.60
CA ALA A 114 -14.46 10.84 3.65
C ALA A 114 -15.50 11.97 3.64
N GLN A 115 -16.54 11.89 2.79
CA GLN A 115 -17.65 12.85 2.78
C GLN A 115 -18.32 12.93 4.16
N THR A 116 -18.58 11.77 4.78
CA THR A 116 -19.19 11.69 6.12
C THR A 116 -18.25 12.23 7.19
N TRP A 117 -16.95 11.91 7.11
CA TRP A 117 -15.95 12.37 8.06
C TRP A 117 -15.87 13.90 8.14
N PHE A 118 -15.80 14.56 6.98
CA PHE A 118 -15.71 16.01 6.92
C PHE A 118 -17.03 16.72 7.25
N GLU A 119 -18.18 16.04 7.11
CA GLU A 119 -19.48 16.54 7.59
C GLU A 119 -19.60 16.45 9.13
N GLU A 120 -19.27 15.28 9.70
CA GLU A 120 -19.48 14.99 11.13
C GLU A 120 -18.38 15.56 12.03
N PHE A 121 -17.17 15.74 11.49
CA PHE A 121 -16.00 16.25 12.22
C PHE A 121 -15.37 17.48 11.55
N PRO A 122 -16.14 18.57 11.35
CA PRO A 122 -15.67 19.76 10.64
C PRO A 122 -14.48 20.44 11.35
N GLN A 123 -14.31 20.25 12.65
CA GLN A 123 -13.17 20.76 13.42
C GLN A 123 -11.82 20.14 13.03
N TYR A 124 -11.82 18.97 12.37
CA TYR A 124 -10.60 18.34 11.86
C TYR A 124 -10.33 18.68 10.39
N LYS A 125 -11.13 19.57 9.78
CA LYS A 125 -10.85 20.07 8.45
C LYS A 125 -9.52 20.85 8.49
N PRO A 126 -8.55 20.53 7.62
CA PRO A 126 -7.27 21.23 7.59
C PRO A 126 -7.47 22.71 7.25
N HIS A 127 -6.65 23.59 7.83
CA HIS A 127 -6.77 25.04 7.67
C HIS A 127 -6.60 25.53 6.22
N ASP A 128 -5.79 24.81 5.43
CA ASP A 128 -5.57 25.05 4.00
C ASP A 128 -6.49 24.20 3.12
N GLU A 129 -7.41 23.45 3.72
CA GLU A 129 -8.35 22.51 3.11
C GLU A 129 -7.70 21.34 2.35
N LYS A 130 -6.37 21.20 2.41
CA LYS A 130 -5.62 20.20 1.65
C LYS A 130 -5.66 18.83 2.31
N ILE A 131 -5.91 17.81 1.49
CA ILE A 131 -5.97 16.42 1.89
C ILE A 131 -4.88 15.67 1.13
N SER A 132 -4.07 14.92 1.87
CA SER A 132 -3.06 14.04 1.30
C SER A 132 -3.37 12.61 1.67
N LEU A 133 -3.07 11.69 0.75
CA LEU A 133 -3.24 10.26 0.97
C LEU A 133 -1.87 9.60 0.89
N PHE A 134 -1.46 8.90 1.94
CA PHE A 134 -0.25 8.08 1.94
C PHE A 134 -0.65 6.63 2.14
N THR A 135 -0.10 5.75 1.30
CA THR A 135 -0.44 4.33 1.28
C THR A 135 0.80 3.49 0.99
N GLU A 136 0.80 2.24 1.44
CA GLU A 136 1.95 1.34 1.35
C GLU A 136 1.54 -0.01 0.74
N SER A 137 2.47 -0.71 0.07
CA SER A 137 2.24 -2.08 -0.43
C SER A 137 1.13 -2.15 -1.49
N TYR A 138 0.07 -2.93 -1.26
CA TYR A 138 -1.17 -2.91 -2.04
C TYR A 138 -1.85 -1.54 -2.08
N GLY A 139 -1.46 -0.65 -1.17
CA GLY A 139 -1.68 0.79 -1.25
C GLY A 139 -1.26 1.43 -2.57
N GLY A 140 -0.28 0.85 -3.29
CA GLY A 140 0.04 1.21 -4.67
C GLY A 140 -1.14 1.09 -5.64
N ARG A 141 -2.15 0.28 -5.30
CA ARG A 141 -3.42 0.16 -6.03
C ARG A 141 -4.51 1.06 -5.48
N TYR A 142 -4.69 1.06 -4.16
CA TYR A 142 -5.67 1.93 -3.50
C TYR A 142 -5.39 3.39 -3.77
N GLY A 143 -4.16 3.86 -3.56
CA GLY A 143 -3.76 5.25 -3.64
C GLY A 143 -4.18 5.95 -4.94
N PRO A 144 -3.69 5.51 -6.11
CA PRO A 144 -4.06 6.10 -7.39
C PRO A 144 -5.58 6.07 -7.63
N THR A 145 -6.19 4.90 -7.41
CA THR A 145 -7.63 4.72 -7.66
C THR A 145 -8.49 5.61 -6.77
N PHE A 146 -8.13 5.74 -5.48
CA PHE A 146 -8.88 6.53 -4.50
C PHE A 146 -8.75 8.01 -4.80
N VAL A 147 -7.55 8.50 -5.09
CA VAL A 147 -7.33 9.91 -5.43
C VAL A 147 -8.07 10.28 -6.72
N LYS A 148 -7.96 9.46 -7.77
CA LYS A 148 -8.71 9.65 -9.02
C LYS A 148 -10.23 9.61 -8.79
N LYS A 149 -10.73 8.70 -7.93
CA LYS A 149 -12.15 8.68 -7.54
C LYS A 149 -12.56 10.00 -6.89
N PHE A 150 -11.79 10.51 -5.95
CA PHE A 150 -12.12 11.76 -5.25
C PHE A 150 -12.10 12.96 -6.21
N MET A 151 -11.12 13.04 -7.11
CA MET A 151 -11.04 14.09 -8.12
C MET A 151 -12.22 14.07 -9.09
N THR A 152 -12.58 12.91 -9.62
CA THR A 152 -13.75 12.79 -10.51
C THR A 152 -15.06 13.09 -9.79
N GLN A 153 -15.20 12.74 -8.50
CA GLN A 153 -16.35 13.18 -7.70
C GLN A 153 -16.34 14.71 -7.48
N ASN A 154 -15.18 15.32 -7.24
CA ASN A 154 -15.06 16.77 -7.11
C ASN A 154 -15.47 17.50 -8.40
N GLU A 155 -15.16 16.97 -9.59
CA GLU A 155 -15.62 17.53 -10.86
C GLU A 155 -17.15 17.53 -10.97
N LEU A 156 -17.79 16.42 -10.55
CA LEU A 156 -19.24 16.29 -10.51
C LEU A 156 -19.88 17.21 -9.46
N ILE A 157 -19.20 17.47 -8.34
CA ILE A 157 -19.64 18.44 -7.34
C ILE A 157 -19.54 19.86 -7.90
N ALA A 158 -18.40 20.20 -8.51
CA ALA A 158 -18.14 21.53 -9.05
C ALA A 158 -19.09 21.90 -10.20
N ASN A 159 -19.49 20.93 -11.02
CA ASN A 159 -20.46 21.15 -12.10
C ASN A 159 -21.93 21.03 -11.66
N GLY A 160 -22.19 20.70 -10.38
CA GLY A 160 -23.52 20.60 -9.80
C GLY A 160 -24.25 19.27 -10.04
N SER A 161 -23.63 18.27 -10.69
CA SER A 161 -24.21 16.94 -10.89
C SER A 161 -24.36 16.16 -9.58
N ILE A 162 -23.45 16.37 -8.63
CA ILE A 162 -23.57 15.91 -7.24
C ILE A 162 -23.78 17.15 -6.38
N SER A 163 -24.88 17.22 -5.64
CA SER A 163 -25.20 18.33 -4.75
C SER A 163 -26.12 17.88 -3.62
N GLY A 164 -26.16 18.67 -2.55
CA GLY A 164 -27.00 18.41 -1.39
C GLY A 164 -26.22 18.45 -0.07
N PRO A 165 -26.92 18.34 1.08
CA PRO A 165 -26.28 18.23 2.38
C PRO A 165 -25.28 17.07 2.44
N GLY A 166 -24.15 17.26 3.12
CA GLY A 166 -23.09 16.25 3.24
C GLY A 166 -22.19 16.09 1.99
N THR A 167 -22.36 16.92 0.96
CA THR A 167 -21.49 16.94 -0.22
C THR A 167 -20.38 17.98 -0.06
N HIS A 168 -19.14 17.52 -0.04
CA HIS A 168 -17.94 18.34 0.17
C HIS A 168 -16.98 18.20 -1.00
N TYR A 169 -16.53 19.34 -1.53
CA TYR A 169 -15.35 19.36 -2.39
C TYR A 169 -14.11 19.06 -1.53
N LEU A 170 -13.36 18.02 -1.87
CA LEU A 170 -12.20 17.55 -1.12
C LEU A 170 -10.91 17.89 -1.87
N HIS A 171 -10.22 18.96 -1.48
CA HIS A 171 -9.01 19.43 -2.17
C HIS A 171 -7.83 18.49 -1.93
N LEU A 172 -7.52 17.64 -2.92
CA LEU A 172 -6.38 16.71 -2.85
C LEU A 172 -5.09 17.42 -3.22
N ASP A 173 -4.00 17.13 -2.49
CA ASP A 173 -2.72 17.83 -2.67
C ASP A 173 -1.52 16.90 -2.94
N THR A 174 -1.43 15.78 -2.21
CA THR A 174 -0.30 14.84 -2.32
C THR A 174 -0.78 13.39 -2.21
N LEU A 175 -0.34 12.54 -3.12
CA LEU A 175 -0.39 11.09 -3.04
C LEU A 175 1.02 10.56 -2.73
N GLY A 176 1.21 9.94 -1.58
CA GLY A 176 2.43 9.24 -1.21
C GLY A 176 2.30 7.73 -1.38
N LEU A 177 3.26 7.11 -2.05
CA LEU A 177 3.33 5.67 -2.29
C LEU A 177 4.61 5.12 -1.68
N ILE A 178 4.47 4.26 -0.67
CA ILE A 178 5.58 3.59 0.01
C ILE A 178 5.61 2.15 -0.49
N ASN A 179 6.69 1.71 -1.13
CA ASN A 179 6.81 0.34 -1.66
C ASN A 179 5.51 -0.13 -2.35
N GLY A 180 4.97 0.72 -3.23
CA GLY A 180 3.66 0.50 -3.84
C GLY A 180 3.70 -0.57 -4.93
N CYS A 181 2.82 -1.56 -4.85
CA CYS A 181 2.57 -2.47 -5.96
C CYS A 181 1.59 -1.82 -6.95
N ILE A 182 2.12 -1.20 -8.02
CA ILE A 182 1.36 -0.36 -8.96
C ILE A 182 0.99 -1.16 -10.22
N ASP A 183 1.97 -1.39 -11.11
CA ASP A 183 1.72 -2.05 -12.38
C ASP A 183 2.18 -3.52 -12.35
N ALA A 184 1.28 -4.44 -12.73
CA ALA A 184 1.55 -5.87 -12.69
C ALA A 184 2.63 -6.32 -13.70
N GLU A 185 2.78 -5.63 -14.83
CA GLU A 185 3.78 -5.97 -15.84
C GLU A 185 5.17 -5.51 -15.38
N ASP A 186 5.27 -4.29 -14.84
CA ASP A 186 6.50 -3.77 -14.23
C ASP A 186 6.93 -4.63 -13.03
N ALA A 187 5.98 -4.98 -12.15
CA ALA A 187 6.22 -5.86 -11.00
C ALA A 187 6.67 -7.26 -11.46
N ALA A 188 6.01 -7.85 -12.47
CA ALA A 188 6.38 -9.16 -13.01
C ALA A 188 7.82 -9.18 -13.55
N SER A 189 8.21 -8.14 -14.29
CA SER A 189 9.60 -7.99 -14.75
C SER A 189 10.56 -7.93 -13.57
N ALA A 190 10.19 -7.18 -12.53
CA ALA A 190 11.02 -6.98 -11.35
C ALA A 190 11.16 -8.25 -10.49
N TYR A 191 10.11 -9.06 -10.34
CA TYR A 191 10.19 -10.36 -9.64
C TYR A 191 11.15 -11.34 -10.29
N VAL A 192 11.38 -11.22 -11.60
CA VAL A 192 12.34 -12.05 -12.34
C VAL A 192 13.77 -11.53 -12.15
N GLU A 193 13.99 -10.22 -12.25
CA GLU A 193 15.35 -9.65 -12.28
C GLU A 193 15.91 -9.36 -10.87
N PHE A 194 15.09 -8.87 -9.93
CA PHE A 194 15.55 -8.46 -8.60
C PHE A 194 16.23 -9.57 -7.76
N PRO A 195 15.79 -10.85 -7.79
CA PRO A 195 16.49 -11.93 -7.10
C PRO A 195 17.96 -12.10 -7.44
N ILE A 196 18.40 -11.67 -8.62
CA ILE A 196 19.79 -11.80 -9.08
C ILE A 196 20.51 -10.46 -9.27
N ALA A 197 19.76 -9.38 -9.54
CA ALA A 197 20.27 -8.06 -9.91
C ALA A 197 20.04 -7.01 -8.81
N ASN A 198 19.80 -7.45 -7.57
CA ASN A 198 19.77 -6.55 -6.42
C ASN A 198 21.18 -5.99 -6.11
N THR A 199 21.21 -4.84 -5.43
CA THR A 199 22.45 -4.14 -5.08
C THR A 199 23.20 -4.72 -3.88
N TYR A 200 22.71 -5.83 -3.33
CA TYR A 200 23.29 -6.49 -2.16
C TYR A 200 24.11 -7.72 -2.52
N GLY A 201 24.17 -8.09 -3.81
CA GLY A 201 24.88 -9.29 -4.28
C GLY A 201 24.23 -10.59 -3.79
N ILE A 202 22.98 -10.52 -3.33
CA ILE A 202 22.24 -11.69 -2.84
C ILE A 202 21.75 -12.48 -4.04
N GLN A 203 21.88 -13.80 -3.97
CA GLN A 203 21.39 -14.73 -4.98
C GLN A 203 20.08 -15.36 -4.49
N GLY A 204 18.96 -14.66 -4.73
CA GLY A 204 17.61 -15.11 -4.39
C GLY A 204 17.12 -16.24 -5.30
N PHE A 205 17.65 -16.33 -6.52
CA PHE A 205 17.42 -17.44 -7.46
C PHE A 205 18.69 -18.24 -7.71
N THR A 206 18.51 -19.53 -8.01
CA THR A 206 19.50 -20.29 -8.77
C THR A 206 19.50 -19.86 -10.23
N GLU A 207 20.58 -20.18 -10.95
CA GLU A 207 20.66 -19.92 -12.40
C GLU A 207 19.50 -20.58 -13.17
N GLU A 208 19.10 -21.79 -12.78
CA GLU A 208 17.95 -22.51 -13.35
C GLU A 208 16.64 -21.78 -13.09
N GLN A 209 16.38 -21.37 -11.83
CA GLN A 209 15.16 -20.63 -11.47
C GLN A 209 15.07 -19.32 -12.26
N TYR A 210 16.18 -18.59 -12.38
CA TYR A 210 16.22 -17.35 -13.15
C TYR A 210 15.89 -17.57 -14.62
N PHE A 211 16.56 -18.50 -15.31
CA PHE A 211 16.31 -18.73 -16.73
C PHE A 211 14.90 -19.28 -16.99
N LYS A 212 14.37 -20.10 -16.08
CA LYS A 212 12.99 -20.58 -16.16
C LYS A 212 12.00 -19.42 -16.01
N ALA A 213 12.11 -18.62 -14.95
CA ALA A 213 11.23 -17.48 -14.71
C ALA A 213 11.29 -16.47 -15.87
N LYS A 214 12.50 -16.18 -16.37
CA LYS A 214 12.72 -15.31 -17.52
C LYS A 214 12.10 -15.85 -18.80
N TYR A 215 12.23 -17.15 -19.07
CA TYR A 215 11.59 -17.80 -20.22
C TYR A 215 10.06 -17.72 -20.12
N GLU A 216 9.48 -18.08 -18.97
CA GLU A 216 8.03 -18.01 -18.74
C GLU A 216 7.48 -16.58 -18.86
N TYR A 217 8.26 -15.59 -18.46
CA TYR A 217 7.91 -14.18 -18.59
C TYR A 217 7.83 -13.71 -20.05
N ILE A 218 8.86 -14.01 -20.86
CA ILE A 218 8.99 -13.45 -22.22
C ILE A 218 8.39 -14.30 -23.33
N ARG A 219 8.16 -15.59 -23.10
CA ARG A 219 7.68 -16.49 -24.15
C ARG A 219 6.30 -16.08 -24.62
N LYS A 220 5.98 -16.44 -25.87
CA LYS A 220 4.64 -16.28 -26.42
C LYS A 220 3.62 -16.99 -25.52
N ASP A 221 2.52 -16.31 -25.25
CA ASP A 221 1.44 -16.78 -24.37
C ASP A 221 1.94 -17.04 -22.92
N GLY A 222 3.07 -16.42 -22.55
CA GLY A 222 3.68 -16.44 -21.23
C GLY A 222 3.09 -15.42 -20.26
N LEU A 223 3.75 -15.17 -19.13
CA LEU A 223 3.23 -14.35 -18.04
C LEU A 223 2.88 -12.93 -18.49
N ARG A 224 3.78 -12.28 -19.25
CA ARG A 224 3.53 -10.92 -19.76
C ARG A 224 2.32 -10.86 -20.69
N ASP A 225 2.18 -11.83 -21.58
CA ASP A 225 1.06 -11.87 -22.54
C ASP A 225 -0.27 -12.14 -21.81
N GLN A 226 -0.25 -12.95 -20.74
CA GLN A 226 -1.42 -13.19 -19.89
C GLN A 226 -1.84 -11.93 -19.12
N ILE A 227 -0.90 -11.17 -18.55
CA ILE A 227 -1.22 -9.89 -17.90
C ILE A 227 -1.88 -8.92 -18.89
N ARG A 228 -1.30 -8.81 -20.10
CA ARG A 228 -1.85 -7.94 -21.15
C ARG A 228 -3.23 -8.38 -21.63
N GLU A 229 -3.47 -9.68 -21.74
CA GLU A 229 -4.77 -10.21 -22.11
C GLU A 229 -5.83 -9.98 -21.01
N CYS A 230 -5.46 -10.12 -19.73
CA CYS A 230 -6.32 -9.73 -18.61
C CYS A 230 -6.74 -8.25 -18.73
N ARG A 231 -5.78 -7.35 -18.95
CA ARG A 231 -6.06 -5.91 -19.13
C ARG A 231 -6.95 -5.64 -20.35
N ARG A 232 -6.71 -6.34 -21.47
CA ARG A 232 -7.53 -6.23 -22.68
C ARG A 232 -8.98 -6.65 -22.41
N LEU A 233 -9.18 -7.79 -21.74
CA LEU A 233 -10.50 -8.30 -21.36
C LEU A 233 -11.20 -7.37 -20.37
N GLN A 234 -10.49 -6.86 -19.36
CA GLN A 234 -11.01 -5.84 -18.44
C GLN A 234 -11.53 -4.63 -19.20
N LEU A 235 -10.73 -4.00 -20.05
CA LEU A 235 -11.15 -2.82 -20.81
C LEU A 235 -12.34 -3.08 -21.75
N GLU A 236 -12.43 -4.28 -22.32
CA GLU A 236 -13.50 -4.64 -23.25
C GLU A 236 -14.82 -4.96 -22.53
N THR A 237 -14.76 -5.64 -21.39
CA THR A 237 -15.93 -6.27 -20.78
C THR A 237 -16.32 -5.70 -19.41
N ASP A 238 -15.36 -5.15 -18.66
CA ASP A 238 -15.56 -4.55 -17.34
C ASP A 238 -14.76 -3.23 -17.20
N PRO A 239 -15.08 -2.20 -18.00
CA PRO A 239 -14.28 -0.96 -18.05
C PRO A 239 -14.34 -0.13 -16.76
N ASN A 240 -15.30 -0.40 -15.87
CA ASN A 240 -15.41 0.26 -14.56
C ASN A 240 -14.86 -0.60 -13.41
N ASP A 241 -14.41 -1.82 -13.72
CA ASP A 241 -13.88 -2.79 -12.77
C ASP A 241 -14.83 -3.05 -11.57
N TYR A 242 -16.09 -3.31 -11.89
CA TYR A 242 -17.09 -3.73 -10.90
C TYR A 242 -16.82 -5.15 -10.39
N GLY A 243 -15.96 -5.92 -11.07
CA GLY A 243 -15.60 -7.26 -10.63
C GLY A 243 -16.77 -8.24 -10.68
N ASP A 244 -17.77 -7.99 -11.53
CA ASP A 244 -18.95 -8.82 -11.73
C ASP A 244 -18.93 -9.62 -13.06
N VAL A 245 -17.85 -9.50 -13.84
CA VAL A 245 -17.65 -10.24 -15.09
C VAL A 245 -16.79 -11.49 -14.85
N GLU A 246 -17.47 -12.62 -14.62
CA GLU A 246 -16.85 -13.91 -14.24
C GLU A 246 -15.71 -14.37 -15.16
N ASN A 247 -15.88 -14.29 -16.49
CA ASN A 247 -14.85 -14.73 -17.44
C ASN A 247 -13.57 -13.91 -17.32
N THR A 248 -13.71 -12.59 -17.18
CA THR A 248 -12.58 -11.66 -17.05
C THR A 248 -11.89 -11.85 -15.72
N ASN A 249 -12.66 -11.91 -14.63
CA ASN A 249 -12.15 -12.19 -13.29
C ASN A 249 -11.36 -13.51 -13.24
N THR A 250 -11.93 -14.60 -13.77
CA THR A 250 -11.29 -15.92 -13.80
C THR A 250 -9.98 -15.89 -14.57
N TYR A 251 -9.95 -15.19 -15.71
CA TYR A 251 -8.73 -15.05 -16.50
C TYR A 251 -7.66 -14.25 -15.75
N CYS A 252 -8.04 -13.08 -15.21
CA CYS A 252 -7.13 -12.22 -14.45
C CYS A 252 -6.59 -12.88 -13.18
N TYR A 253 -7.42 -13.63 -12.47
CA TYR A 253 -7.02 -14.46 -11.33
C TYR A 253 -6.01 -15.52 -11.77
N THR A 254 -6.30 -16.27 -12.84
CA THR A 254 -5.37 -17.29 -13.36
C THR A 254 -4.03 -16.68 -13.78
N ALA A 255 -4.04 -15.50 -14.39
CA ALA A 255 -2.82 -14.78 -14.74
C ALA A 255 -2.00 -14.38 -13.49
N ALA A 256 -2.67 -13.93 -12.41
CA ALA A 256 -2.04 -13.61 -11.14
C ALA A 256 -1.40 -14.86 -10.51
N GLU A 257 -2.15 -15.96 -10.45
CA GLU A 257 -1.68 -17.25 -9.90
C GLU A 257 -0.48 -17.79 -10.67
N ASN A 258 -0.51 -17.72 -12.01
CA ASN A 258 0.61 -18.17 -12.83
C ASN A 258 1.86 -17.32 -12.58
N LEU A 259 1.70 -15.99 -12.47
CA LEU A 259 2.81 -15.09 -12.12
C LEU A 259 3.37 -15.45 -10.75
N GLY A 260 2.51 -15.56 -9.73
CA GLY A 260 2.89 -15.90 -8.36
C GLY A 260 3.65 -17.22 -8.31
N ASN A 261 3.09 -18.29 -8.87
CA ASN A 261 3.70 -19.62 -8.83
C ASN A 261 5.04 -19.71 -9.58
N LEU A 262 5.19 -19.02 -10.71
CA LEU A 262 6.37 -19.13 -11.57
C LEU A 262 7.49 -18.14 -11.23
N THR A 263 7.23 -17.17 -10.36
CA THR A 263 8.21 -16.16 -9.93
C THR A 263 8.35 -16.12 -8.40
N ILE A 264 7.35 -15.57 -7.71
CA ILE A 264 7.31 -15.43 -6.25
C ILE A 264 7.50 -16.78 -5.55
N GLY A 265 6.74 -17.80 -5.95
CA GLY A 265 6.84 -19.13 -5.36
C GLY A 265 8.23 -19.76 -5.51
N ALA A 266 8.95 -19.47 -6.60
CA ALA A 266 10.32 -19.94 -6.78
C ALA A 266 11.32 -19.24 -5.82
N TYR A 267 11.06 -17.98 -5.47
CA TYR A 267 11.87 -17.23 -4.50
C TYR A 267 11.63 -17.76 -3.09
N GLU A 268 10.35 -17.92 -2.74
CA GLU A 268 9.90 -18.35 -1.41
C GLU A 268 10.20 -19.82 -1.11
N GLU A 269 10.30 -20.69 -2.13
CA GLU A 269 10.65 -22.10 -1.97
C GLU A 269 11.96 -22.30 -1.18
N SER A 270 12.90 -21.36 -1.32
CA SER A 270 14.17 -21.43 -0.60
C SER A 270 14.04 -21.18 0.90
N GLN A 271 13.04 -20.38 1.32
CA GLN A 271 12.87 -19.81 2.66
C GLN A 271 14.12 -19.11 3.23
N LYS A 272 15.10 -18.78 2.38
CA LYS A 272 16.38 -18.21 2.80
C LYS A 272 16.30 -16.73 3.09
N PHE A 273 15.48 -16.03 2.32
CA PHE A 273 15.40 -14.57 2.30
C PHE A 273 13.97 -14.11 2.58
N GLY A 274 13.84 -12.97 3.25
CA GLY A 274 12.55 -12.40 3.65
C GLY A 274 11.77 -11.80 2.49
N TRP A 275 10.47 -12.08 2.43
CA TRP A 275 9.53 -11.47 1.47
C TRP A 275 9.53 -9.94 1.53
N PHE A 276 9.66 -9.37 2.73
CA PHE A 276 9.69 -7.92 2.96
C PHE A 276 11.09 -7.31 3.15
N ASP A 277 12.14 -8.14 3.23
CA ASP A 277 13.55 -7.71 3.23
C ASP A 277 14.44 -8.88 2.80
N ILE A 278 15.01 -8.78 1.60
CA ILE A 278 15.86 -9.81 1.01
C ILE A 278 17.14 -10.08 1.82
N THR A 279 17.56 -9.15 2.67
CA THR A 279 18.74 -9.28 3.55
C THR A 279 18.43 -10.00 4.87
N HIS A 280 17.14 -10.17 5.19
CA HIS A 280 16.67 -10.89 6.37
C HIS A 280 16.37 -12.35 6.04
N GLN A 281 16.25 -13.19 7.08
CA GLN A 281 15.81 -14.58 6.90
C GLN A 281 14.31 -14.61 6.56
N GLY A 282 13.85 -15.66 5.86
CA GLY A 282 12.45 -15.82 5.46
C GLY A 282 11.44 -15.76 6.62
N THR A 283 11.86 -16.09 7.83
CA THR A 283 11.03 -16.12 9.04
C THR A 283 11.23 -14.91 9.95
N ASP A 284 11.98 -13.89 9.52
CA ASP A 284 12.20 -12.69 10.32
C ASP A 284 10.94 -11.82 10.33
N PRO A 285 10.28 -11.63 11.50
CA PRO A 285 9.03 -10.90 11.59
C PRO A 285 9.29 -9.39 11.70
N PHE A 286 10.26 -8.81 10.96
CA PHE A 286 10.56 -7.39 11.09
C PHE A 286 9.57 -6.52 10.30
N PRO A 287 9.05 -5.43 10.90
CA PRO A 287 9.15 -5.04 12.31
C PRO A 287 8.33 -5.97 13.20
N SER A 288 8.83 -6.21 14.41
CA SER A 288 8.23 -7.15 15.38
C SER A 288 6.72 -7.00 15.56
N THR A 289 6.02 -8.11 15.78
CA THR A 289 4.56 -8.18 15.91
C THR A 289 3.98 -7.65 17.23
N TYR A 290 4.75 -6.91 18.05
CA TYR A 290 4.28 -6.39 19.34
C TYR A 290 3.06 -5.45 19.22
N LEU A 291 2.92 -4.73 18.10
CA LEU A 291 1.75 -3.92 17.81
C LEU A 291 0.45 -4.73 17.84
N MET A 292 0.48 -5.94 17.30
CA MET A 292 -0.68 -6.85 17.30
C MET A 292 -1.09 -7.25 18.71
N GLY A 293 -0.11 -7.51 19.57
CA GLY A 293 -0.34 -7.81 20.98
C GLY A 293 -0.92 -6.62 21.74
N TYR A 294 -0.45 -5.40 21.44
CA TYR A 294 -0.93 -4.17 22.06
C TYR A 294 -2.36 -3.84 21.68
N LEU A 295 -2.69 -3.87 20.37
CA LEU A 295 -4.04 -3.61 19.86
C LEU A 295 -5.06 -4.66 20.33
N ASN A 296 -4.61 -5.84 20.76
CA ASN A 296 -5.48 -6.87 21.34
C ASN A 296 -5.52 -6.86 22.88
N GLN A 297 -4.89 -5.90 23.55
CA GLN A 297 -5.11 -5.70 24.99
C GLN A 297 -6.55 -5.20 25.24
N GLN A 298 -7.22 -5.80 26.21
CA GLN A 298 -8.59 -5.43 26.57
C GLN A 298 -8.74 -3.93 26.88
N TRP A 299 -7.76 -3.35 27.60
CA TRP A 299 -7.79 -1.94 27.97
C TRP A 299 -7.60 -1.02 26.76
N VAL A 300 -6.84 -1.45 25.74
CA VAL A 300 -6.66 -0.69 24.49
C VAL A 300 -7.96 -0.70 23.68
N GLN A 301 -8.58 -1.88 23.51
CA GLN A 301 -9.86 -2.00 22.81
C GLN A 301 -10.96 -1.17 23.47
N GLN A 302 -11.03 -1.19 24.81
CA GLN A 302 -11.95 -0.36 25.58
C GLN A 302 -11.69 1.14 25.37
N ALA A 303 -10.42 1.56 25.34
CA ALA A 303 -10.06 2.96 25.12
C ALA A 303 -10.40 3.44 23.69
N LEU A 304 -10.26 2.56 22.69
CA LEU A 304 -10.65 2.83 21.30
C LEU A 304 -12.16 2.69 21.06
N GLY A 305 -12.90 2.08 21.99
CA GLY A 305 -14.34 1.85 21.86
C GLY A 305 -14.69 0.79 20.80
N VAL A 306 -13.79 -0.16 20.55
CA VAL A 306 -13.94 -1.17 19.50
C VAL A 306 -14.43 -2.51 20.08
N PRO A 307 -15.43 -3.17 19.45
CA PRO A 307 -16.01 -4.42 19.96
C PRO A 307 -15.39 -5.70 19.36
N VAL A 308 -14.36 -5.57 18.53
CA VAL A 308 -13.69 -6.68 17.85
C VAL A 308 -12.19 -6.69 18.16
N ASN A 309 -11.58 -7.86 18.04
CA ASN A 309 -10.15 -8.07 18.07
C ASN A 309 -9.50 -7.53 16.79
N PHE A 310 -8.31 -6.94 16.95
CA PHE A 310 -7.55 -6.42 15.82
C PHE A 310 -6.92 -7.56 15.05
N THR A 311 -7.05 -7.53 13.72
CA THR A 311 -6.37 -8.43 12.80
C THR A 311 -5.56 -7.60 11.81
N ALA A 312 -4.30 -7.98 11.57
CA ALA A 312 -3.42 -7.26 10.64
C ALA A 312 -3.94 -7.35 9.19
N VAL A 313 -4.57 -8.49 8.88
CA VAL A 313 -5.12 -8.83 7.57
C VAL A 313 -6.51 -9.43 7.74
N SER A 314 -7.25 -9.49 6.64
CA SER A 314 -8.58 -10.05 6.58
C SER A 314 -8.64 -11.11 5.49
N PRO A 315 -8.72 -12.41 5.83
CA PRO A 315 -8.75 -13.47 4.82
C PRO A 315 -9.92 -13.33 3.86
N ALA A 316 -11.09 -12.87 4.34
CA ALA A 316 -12.24 -12.65 3.48
C ALA A 316 -12.01 -11.54 2.44
N VAL A 317 -11.28 -10.48 2.80
CA VAL A 317 -10.91 -9.40 1.87
C VAL A 317 -9.85 -9.89 0.89
N TYR A 318 -8.81 -10.56 1.38
CA TYR A 318 -7.78 -11.17 0.55
C TYR A 318 -8.40 -12.09 -0.51
N GLU A 319 -9.29 -12.98 -0.07
CA GLU A 319 -10.01 -13.90 -0.94
C GLU A 319 -10.90 -13.15 -1.94
N ALA A 320 -11.65 -12.14 -1.52
CA ALA A 320 -12.54 -11.37 -2.41
C ALA A 320 -11.79 -10.65 -3.54
N PHE A 321 -10.64 -10.03 -3.23
CA PHE A 321 -9.80 -9.36 -4.23
C PHE A 321 -9.04 -10.35 -5.13
N THR A 322 -8.62 -11.48 -4.56
CA THR A 322 -7.96 -12.55 -5.32
C THR A 322 -8.91 -13.16 -6.35
N HIS A 323 -10.16 -13.44 -5.98
CA HIS A 323 -11.18 -14.00 -6.88
C HIS A 323 -11.49 -13.13 -8.10
N THR A 324 -11.36 -11.81 -7.98
CA THR A 324 -11.55 -10.89 -9.12
C THR A 324 -10.28 -10.69 -9.95
N GLY A 325 -9.14 -11.24 -9.50
CA GLY A 325 -7.85 -11.05 -10.15
C GLY A 325 -7.36 -9.60 -10.10
N ASP A 326 -7.75 -8.84 -9.08
CA ASP A 326 -7.53 -7.38 -9.02
C ASP A 326 -6.07 -7.00 -9.24
N ILE A 327 -5.12 -7.78 -8.68
CA ILE A 327 -3.67 -7.52 -8.82
C ILE A 327 -3.18 -7.50 -10.28
N SER A 328 -3.81 -8.25 -11.18
CA SER A 328 -3.42 -8.33 -12.60
C SER A 328 -4.06 -7.24 -13.47
N LYS A 329 -5.06 -6.53 -12.95
CA LYS A 329 -5.82 -5.51 -13.68
C LYS A 329 -4.98 -4.24 -13.90
N GLY A 330 -5.31 -3.48 -14.94
CA GLY A 330 -4.59 -2.27 -15.35
C GLY A 330 -5.33 -0.97 -14.98
N GLY A 331 -4.83 0.16 -15.47
CA GLY A 331 -5.44 1.49 -15.30
C GLY A 331 -4.73 2.40 -14.28
N LEU A 332 -3.79 1.86 -13.51
CA LEU A 332 -3.18 2.58 -12.38
C LEU A 332 -2.17 3.64 -12.83
N LEU A 333 -1.42 3.35 -13.90
CA LEU A 333 -0.49 4.32 -14.50
C LEU A 333 -1.28 5.48 -15.12
N GLU A 334 -2.42 5.20 -15.75
CA GLU A 334 -3.33 6.20 -16.28
C GLU A 334 -3.99 7.04 -15.18
N ASP A 335 -4.38 6.42 -14.06
CA ASP A 335 -4.89 7.14 -12.89
C ASP A 335 -3.81 8.07 -12.32
N LEU A 336 -2.56 7.62 -12.19
CA LEU A 336 -1.41 8.45 -11.78
C LEU A 336 -1.16 9.60 -12.76
N ALA A 337 -1.28 9.36 -14.07
CA ALA A 337 -1.13 10.42 -15.07
C ALA A 337 -2.20 11.50 -14.90
N TYR A 338 -3.46 11.11 -14.75
CA TYR A 338 -4.56 12.04 -14.49
C TYR A 338 -4.37 12.83 -13.19
N ILE A 339 -3.88 12.19 -12.12
CA ILE A 339 -3.56 12.84 -10.84
C ILE A 339 -2.51 13.93 -11.02
N LEU A 340 -1.39 13.60 -11.67
CA LEU A 340 -0.28 14.52 -11.90
C LEU A 340 -0.66 15.69 -12.80
N ASP A 341 -1.36 15.41 -13.90
CA ASP A 341 -1.78 16.43 -14.89
C ASP A 341 -2.81 17.42 -14.32
N ASN A 342 -3.47 17.08 -13.21
CA ASN A 342 -4.38 17.96 -12.48
C ASN A 342 -3.76 18.54 -11.20
N GLY A 343 -2.42 18.52 -11.07
CA GLY A 343 -1.68 19.31 -10.08
C GLY A 343 -1.51 18.65 -8.71
N VAL A 344 -1.94 17.40 -8.54
CA VAL A 344 -1.68 16.63 -7.31
C VAL A 344 -0.27 16.05 -7.38
N LYS A 345 0.51 16.21 -6.30
CA LYS A 345 1.88 15.68 -6.21
C LYS A 345 1.86 14.16 -6.00
N VAL A 346 2.80 13.45 -6.60
CA VAL A 346 3.01 12.01 -6.37
C VAL A 346 4.43 11.80 -5.85
N ALA A 347 4.54 11.34 -4.60
CA ALA A 347 5.80 11.03 -3.95
C ALA A 347 5.95 9.53 -3.73
N MET A 348 6.83 8.90 -4.51
CA MET A 348 7.14 7.49 -4.44
C MET A 348 8.41 7.27 -3.62
N MET A 349 8.36 6.41 -2.60
CA MET A 349 9.54 5.98 -1.84
C MET A 349 9.57 4.46 -1.75
N TYR A 350 10.71 3.86 -2.10
CA TYR A 350 10.88 2.42 -2.18
C TYR A 350 12.14 2.01 -1.42
N GLY A 351 11.98 1.16 -0.42
CA GLY A 351 13.10 0.52 0.27
C GLY A 351 13.85 -0.43 -0.67
N ASP A 352 15.17 -0.28 -0.75
CA ASP A 352 15.98 -1.00 -1.72
C ASP A 352 16.27 -2.48 -1.38
N ARG A 353 15.77 -2.96 -0.24
CA ARG A 353 15.80 -4.36 0.19
C ARG A 353 14.47 -5.09 0.06
N ASP A 354 13.39 -4.37 -0.20
CA ASP A 354 12.07 -4.97 -0.35
C ASP A 354 12.03 -5.89 -1.57
N TYR A 355 11.52 -7.11 -1.40
CA TYR A 355 11.27 -8.02 -2.53
C TYR A 355 9.82 -7.89 -3.02
N ALA A 356 8.87 -7.79 -2.09
CA ALA A 356 7.42 -7.79 -2.34
C ALA A 356 6.95 -6.74 -3.35
N CYS A 357 7.28 -5.46 -3.13
CA CYS A 357 7.00 -4.39 -4.09
C CYS A 357 8.31 -3.63 -4.34
N ASN A 358 9.28 -4.35 -4.90
CA ASN A 358 10.66 -3.89 -4.98
C ASN A 358 10.85 -2.62 -5.83
N TRP A 359 11.94 -1.90 -5.52
CA TRP A 359 12.24 -0.60 -6.12
C TRP A 359 12.48 -0.63 -7.64
N LEU A 360 12.88 -1.77 -8.24
CA LEU A 360 13.02 -1.88 -9.70
C LEU A 360 11.66 -1.75 -10.39
N GLY A 361 10.65 -2.44 -9.87
CA GLY A 361 9.27 -2.33 -10.37
C GLY A 361 8.70 -0.93 -10.12
N GLY A 362 8.94 -0.37 -8.93
CA GLY A 362 8.54 1.01 -8.60
C GLY A 362 9.18 2.06 -9.53
N GLU A 363 10.46 1.91 -9.85
CA GLU A 363 11.15 2.81 -10.79
C GLU A 363 10.55 2.69 -12.19
N GLN A 364 10.39 1.46 -12.71
CA GLN A 364 9.78 1.20 -14.01
C GLN A 364 8.39 1.86 -14.09
N SER A 365 7.54 1.64 -13.09
CA SER A 365 6.22 2.27 -13.02
C SER A 365 6.33 3.79 -13.04
N SER A 366 7.24 4.40 -12.27
CA SER A 366 7.42 5.86 -12.27
C SER A 366 7.79 6.42 -13.64
N LEU A 367 8.56 5.67 -14.43
CA LEU A 367 8.98 6.03 -15.79
C LEU A 367 7.89 5.76 -16.85
N HIS A 368 7.01 4.79 -16.60
CA HIS A 368 5.93 4.39 -17.50
C HIS A 368 4.63 5.17 -17.29
N ILE A 369 4.52 6.05 -16.29
CA ILE A 369 3.35 6.93 -16.12
C ILE A 369 3.20 7.82 -17.37
N PRO A 370 2.07 7.76 -18.10
CA PRO A 370 1.88 8.50 -19.35
C PRO A 370 1.34 9.93 -19.11
N TRP A 371 2.06 10.74 -18.32
CA TRP A 371 1.68 12.13 -17.99
C TRP A 371 2.37 13.18 -18.86
N SER A 372 1.91 14.44 -18.79
CA SER A 372 2.38 15.52 -19.66
C SER A 372 3.89 15.81 -19.57
N ASN A 373 4.51 15.52 -18.42
CA ASN A 373 5.95 15.73 -18.19
C ASN A 373 6.76 14.42 -18.15
N ALA A 374 6.24 13.31 -18.68
CA ALA A 374 6.90 12.01 -18.64
C ALA A 374 8.34 12.05 -19.20
N SER A 375 8.55 12.71 -20.34
CA SER A 375 9.89 12.84 -20.94
C SER A 375 10.85 13.67 -20.09
N SER A 376 10.35 14.72 -19.44
CA SER A 376 11.15 15.56 -18.55
C SER A 376 11.54 14.82 -17.27
N PHE A 377 10.62 14.03 -16.70
CA PHE A 377 10.92 13.16 -15.57
C PHE A 377 11.93 12.07 -15.92
N ALA A 378 11.77 11.40 -17.07
CA ALA A 378 12.71 10.39 -17.53
C ALA A 378 14.12 10.95 -17.81
N SER A 379 14.21 12.23 -18.16
CA SER A 379 15.49 12.94 -18.37
C SER A 379 16.11 13.47 -17.08
N ALA A 380 15.37 13.51 -15.97
CA ALA A 380 15.89 13.98 -14.69
C ALA A 380 16.87 12.95 -14.09
N GLY A 381 17.99 13.45 -13.57
CA GLY A 381 19.05 12.61 -13.01
C GLY A 381 18.80 12.28 -11.54
N TYR A 382 19.37 11.17 -11.08
CA TYR A 382 19.41 10.78 -9.69
C TYR A 382 20.40 11.62 -8.88
N THR A 383 19.90 12.19 -7.79
CA THR A 383 20.69 12.99 -6.83
C THR A 383 20.52 12.43 -5.41
N PRO A 384 21.48 12.60 -4.49
CA PRO A 384 21.37 12.08 -3.13
C PRO A 384 20.17 12.64 -2.34
N LEU A 385 19.50 11.77 -1.57
CA LEU A 385 18.57 12.19 -0.51
C LEU A 385 19.38 12.69 0.69
N VAL A 386 19.58 14.00 0.78
CA VAL A 386 20.36 14.63 1.85
C VAL A 386 19.57 14.62 3.16
N LEU A 387 20.06 13.84 4.14
CA LEU A 387 19.51 13.82 5.52
C LEU A 387 20.33 14.68 6.48
N SER A 388 21.61 14.88 6.16
CA SER A 388 22.52 15.80 6.85
C SER A 388 23.66 16.19 5.90
N PRO A 389 24.50 17.19 6.24
CA PRO A 389 25.64 17.59 5.40
C PRO A 389 26.62 16.47 5.07
N PHE A 390 26.58 15.35 5.81
CA PHE A 390 27.51 14.23 5.65
C PHE A 390 26.84 12.88 5.41
N SER A 391 25.50 12.83 5.25
CA SER A 391 24.77 11.57 5.11
C SER A 391 23.67 11.64 4.06
N SER A 392 23.64 10.61 3.20
CA SER A 392 22.53 10.35 2.29
C SER A 392 21.67 9.20 2.78
N GLY A 393 20.35 9.33 2.66
CA GLY A 393 19.38 8.26 2.92
C GLY A 393 18.99 7.45 1.69
N GLY A 394 19.50 7.79 0.50
CA GLY A 394 19.01 7.23 -0.75
C GLY A 394 19.35 8.03 -1.99
N LEU A 395 18.64 7.77 -3.07
CA LEU A 395 18.69 8.50 -4.33
C LEU A 395 17.29 8.94 -4.76
N VAL A 396 17.21 10.17 -5.26
CA VAL A 396 15.97 10.83 -5.67
C VAL A 396 16.08 11.20 -7.14
N ARG A 397 15.07 10.83 -7.93
CA ARG A 397 14.75 11.44 -9.22
C ARG A 397 13.46 12.24 -9.03
N GLN A 398 13.45 13.51 -9.38
CA GLN A 398 12.24 14.34 -9.29
C GLN A 398 12.15 15.28 -10.48
N PHE A 399 10.93 15.41 -11.00
CA PHE A 399 10.56 16.48 -11.93
C PHE A 399 9.18 17.02 -11.56
N GLY A 400 9.12 18.31 -11.24
CA GLY A 400 7.92 18.97 -10.76
C GLY A 400 7.22 18.17 -9.65
N ASN A 401 5.99 17.76 -9.96
CA ASN A 401 5.08 17.08 -9.03
C ASN A 401 5.35 15.58 -8.84
N LEU A 402 6.24 14.95 -9.61
CA LEU A 402 6.57 13.53 -9.48
C LEU A 402 7.97 13.35 -8.91
N SER A 403 8.10 12.59 -7.83
CA SER A 403 9.39 12.14 -7.30
C SER A 403 9.41 10.63 -7.09
N PHE A 404 10.49 9.98 -7.50
CA PHE A 404 10.84 8.62 -7.14
C PHE A 404 12.08 8.62 -6.25
N THR A 405 11.99 7.96 -5.10
CA THR A 405 13.07 7.85 -4.13
C THR A 405 13.38 6.40 -3.84
N ARG A 406 14.60 5.98 -4.13
CA ARG A 406 15.16 4.73 -3.65
C ARG A 406 15.77 4.97 -2.27
N VAL A 407 15.20 4.38 -1.23
CA VAL A 407 15.64 4.52 0.16
C VAL A 407 16.59 3.39 0.50
N TYR A 408 17.81 3.74 0.89
CA TYR A 408 18.84 2.76 1.21
C TYR A 408 18.57 2.04 2.53
N GLN A 409 18.95 0.77 2.58
CA GLN A 409 18.90 -0.03 3.79
C GLN A 409 17.50 -0.11 4.41
N ALA A 410 16.48 -0.18 3.56
CA ALA A 410 15.08 -0.31 3.96
C ALA A 410 14.41 -1.46 3.22
N GLY A 411 13.67 -2.29 3.95
CA GLY A 411 12.72 -3.24 3.38
C GLY A 411 11.38 -2.60 3.09
N HIS A 412 10.32 -3.41 3.09
CA HIS A 412 8.97 -3.03 2.69
C HIS A 412 8.38 -1.86 3.49
N LEU A 413 8.53 -1.92 4.82
CA LEU A 413 7.99 -0.93 5.75
C LEU A 413 8.97 0.22 5.97
N VAL A 414 9.25 1.01 4.92
CA VAL A 414 10.32 2.04 4.90
C VAL A 414 10.37 2.92 6.14
N PRO A 415 9.25 3.48 6.67
CA PRO A 415 9.28 4.26 7.90
C PRO A 415 9.81 3.53 9.13
N SER A 416 9.72 2.20 9.16
CA SER A 416 10.25 1.37 10.26
C SER A 416 11.75 1.11 10.13
N TYR A 417 12.27 1.00 8.90
CA TYR A 417 13.69 0.78 8.65
C TYR A 417 14.51 2.09 8.69
N GLN A 418 14.00 3.14 8.04
CA GLN A 418 14.67 4.43 7.87
C GLN A 418 13.73 5.58 8.26
N PRO A 419 13.41 5.73 9.56
CA PRO A 419 12.38 6.67 10.02
C PRO A 419 12.69 8.13 9.67
N GLN A 420 13.95 8.55 9.78
CA GLN A 420 14.35 9.90 9.37
C GLN A 420 14.16 10.12 7.87
N ALA A 421 14.58 9.18 7.02
CA ALA A 421 14.44 9.31 5.57
C ALA A 421 12.96 9.41 5.15
N ALA A 422 12.13 8.51 5.69
CA ALA A 422 10.70 8.51 5.43
C ALA A 422 10.03 9.83 5.87
N TYR A 423 10.37 10.32 7.06
CA TYR A 423 9.89 11.60 7.58
C TYR A 423 10.29 12.77 6.68
N GLU A 424 11.55 12.84 6.26
CA GLU A 424 12.03 13.92 5.40
C GLU A 424 11.35 13.91 4.03
N ILE A 425 11.19 12.74 3.39
CA ILE A 425 10.47 12.63 2.11
C ILE A 425 9.00 13.06 2.26
N PHE A 426 8.34 12.57 3.32
CA PHE A 426 6.96 12.92 3.66
C PHE A 426 6.80 14.44 3.82
N MET A 427 7.63 15.07 4.66
CA MET A 427 7.56 16.50 4.93
C MET A 427 7.87 17.33 3.68
N ARG A 428 8.93 16.99 2.94
CA ARG A 428 9.33 17.75 1.74
C ARG A 428 8.26 17.70 0.66
N SER A 429 7.67 16.52 0.42
CA SER A 429 6.58 16.36 -0.54
C SER A 429 5.34 17.16 -0.16
N LEU A 430 4.90 17.13 1.11
CA LEU A 430 3.75 17.91 1.57
C LEU A 430 3.96 19.42 1.47
N PHE A 431 5.14 19.90 1.84
CA PHE A 431 5.43 21.34 1.95
C PHE A 431 6.07 21.94 0.69
N ASN A 432 5.92 21.29 -0.47
CA ASN A 432 6.39 21.75 -1.79
C ASN A 432 7.88 22.07 -1.82
N ARG A 433 8.68 21.21 -1.15
CA ARG A 433 10.13 21.24 -1.20
C ARG A 433 10.65 20.11 -2.06
N ASP A 434 11.83 20.31 -2.63
CA ASP A 434 12.49 19.24 -3.36
C ASP A 434 12.78 18.09 -2.39
N VAL A 435 12.52 16.87 -2.83
CA VAL A 435 12.69 15.69 -1.98
C VAL A 435 14.17 15.45 -1.67
N ALA A 436 15.07 15.81 -2.60
CA ALA A 436 16.50 15.62 -2.46
C ALA A 436 17.11 16.35 -1.26
N THR A 437 16.85 17.66 -1.10
CA THR A 437 17.50 18.50 -0.08
C THR A 437 16.54 19.13 0.91
N GLY A 438 15.30 19.40 0.49
CA GLY A 438 14.32 20.15 1.28
C GLY A 438 14.54 21.67 1.26
N GLU A 439 15.54 22.17 0.54
CA GLU A 439 15.94 23.58 0.54
C GLU A 439 15.27 24.38 -0.59
N ILE A 440 14.96 23.72 -1.70
CA ILE A 440 14.45 24.33 -2.93
C ILE A 440 12.92 24.24 -2.91
N ALA A 441 12.24 25.35 -3.20
CA ALA A 441 10.81 25.33 -3.46
C ALA A 441 10.56 24.76 -4.87
N VAL A 442 9.71 23.74 -4.98
CA VAL A 442 9.46 23.05 -6.25
C VAL A 442 8.55 23.90 -7.14
N SER A 443 9.03 24.19 -8.35
CA SER A 443 8.24 24.77 -9.45
C SER A 443 7.87 23.70 -10.48
N ALA A 444 6.95 24.01 -11.41
CA ALA A 444 6.56 23.10 -12.49
C ALA A 444 7.76 22.63 -13.36
N ASP A 445 8.77 23.49 -13.53
CA ASP A 445 9.97 23.20 -14.34
C ASP A 445 11.15 22.66 -13.53
N TYR A 446 10.97 22.40 -12.22
CA TYR A 446 12.04 21.86 -11.39
C TYR A 446 12.38 20.43 -11.84
N GLY A 447 13.67 20.12 -11.98
CA GLY A 447 14.15 18.77 -12.24
C GLY A 447 15.44 18.52 -11.48
N THR A 448 15.64 17.30 -10.97
CA THR A 448 16.90 16.91 -10.34
C THR A 448 18.01 16.73 -11.38
N GLU A 449 19.21 17.22 -11.04
CA GLU A 449 20.42 17.06 -11.85
C GLU A 449 21.31 16.01 -11.21
N GLY A 450 21.76 15.03 -12.00
CA GLY A 450 22.47 13.87 -11.45
C GLY A 450 22.77 12.79 -12.48
N ARG A 451 23.08 11.57 -12.02
CA ARG A 451 23.37 10.44 -12.91
C ARG A 451 22.09 9.86 -13.52
N GLU A 452 22.20 9.20 -14.66
CA GLU A 452 21.05 8.52 -15.28
C GLU A 452 20.67 7.24 -14.53
N ASP A 453 21.63 6.58 -13.87
CA ASP A 453 21.47 5.34 -13.10
C ASP A 453 21.24 5.60 -11.59
N GLY A 454 20.27 4.86 -11.01
CA GLY A 454 19.83 4.96 -9.61
C GLY A 454 20.14 3.75 -8.74
#